data_AF-A0A377I1H4-F1
#
_entry.id   AF-A0A377I1H4-F1
#
_cell.length_a   1.000
_cell.length_b   1.000
_cell.length_c   1.000
_cell.angle_alpha   90.00
_cell.angle_beta   90.00
_cell.angle_gamma   90.00
#
_symmetry.space_group_name_H-M   'P 1'
#
loop_
_entity.id
_entity.type
_entity.pdbx_description
1 polymer ?
#
loop_
_entity_poly.entity_id
_entity_poly.type
_entity_poly.pdbx_seq_one_letter_code
_entity_poly.pdbx_strand_id
1 'polypeptide(L)'
;MEQIEKQELDEQPISNNQLFAKLCEVEKLLITPKVEKGLWTIQDIADYMGFSYGHVFKNIIPDPRFPAPVDIESRTNKDPKKLFVSEEVKAFFTRHKRKKYT
;
A
#
# COMPACT_ATOMS: atom_id res chain seq x y z
N MET A 1 -3.84 46.59 -8.25
CA MET A 1 -5.07 45.83 -8.55
C MET A 1 -4.67 44.71 -9.48
N GLU A 2 -4.51 43.51 -8.92
CA GLU A 2 -3.97 42.34 -9.61
C GLU A 2 -5.14 41.61 -10.27
N GLN A 3 -5.09 41.48 -11.60
CA GLN A 3 -6.15 40.89 -12.40
C GLN A 3 -6.08 39.37 -12.24
N ILE A 4 -7.07 38.79 -11.57
CA ILE A 4 -7.24 37.34 -11.48
C ILE A 4 -7.75 36.87 -12.84
N GLU A 5 -6.87 36.16 -13.56
CA GLU A 5 -7.13 35.46 -14.81
C GLU A 5 -8.28 34.47 -14.58
N LYS A 6 -9.50 34.82 -15.03
CA LYS A 6 -10.63 33.90 -15.04
C LYS A 6 -10.36 32.88 -16.13
N GLN A 7 -10.04 31.65 -15.74
CA GLN A 7 -10.07 30.51 -16.63
C GLN A 7 -11.51 30.34 -17.14
N GLU A 8 -11.76 30.74 -18.39
CA GLU A 8 -12.97 30.38 -19.11
C GLU A 8 -12.98 28.85 -19.25
N LEU A 9 -13.80 28.20 -18.44
CA LEU A 9 -14.08 26.78 -18.58
C LEU A 9 -15.09 26.66 -19.72
N ASP A 10 -14.62 26.37 -20.92
CA ASP A 10 -15.46 26.05 -22.07
C ASP A 10 -16.44 24.92 -21.69
N GLU A 11 -17.70 25.27 -21.41
CA GLU A 11 -18.82 24.32 -21.22
C GLU A 11 -19.20 23.72 -22.58
N GLN A 12 -18.29 22.98 -23.20
CA GLN A 12 -18.62 22.18 -24.37
C GLN A 12 -19.57 21.06 -23.94
N PRO A 13 -20.71 20.87 -24.64
CA PRO A 13 -21.69 19.85 -24.26
C PRO A 13 -21.06 18.45 -24.39
N ILE A 14 -20.85 17.80 -23.24
CA ILE A 14 -20.37 16.42 -23.17
C ILE A 14 -21.53 15.47 -23.51
N SER A 15 -21.29 14.53 -24.42
CA SER A 15 -22.25 13.47 -24.73
C SER A 15 -22.37 12.48 -23.56
N ASN A 16 -23.56 11.88 -23.39
CA ASN A 16 -23.79 10.82 -22.39
C ASN A 16 -22.75 9.68 -22.50
N ASN A 17 -22.33 9.33 -23.71
CA ASN A 17 -21.31 8.29 -23.93
C ASN A 17 -19.93 8.69 -23.39
N GLN A 18 -19.58 9.97 -23.53
CA GLN A 18 -18.32 10.51 -23.02
C GLN A 18 -18.35 10.64 -21.49
N LEU A 19 -19.50 11.03 -20.92
CA LEU A 19 -19.71 11.03 -19.47
C LEU A 19 -19.59 9.62 -18.89
N PHE A 20 -20.23 8.63 -19.52
CA PHE A 20 -20.19 7.24 -19.10
C PHE A 20 -18.75 6.68 -19.14
N ALA A 21 -18.00 6.97 -20.21
CA ALA A 21 -16.60 6.55 -20.32
C ALA A 21 -15.74 7.11 -19.16
N LYS A 22 -15.90 8.39 -18.81
CA LYS A 22 -15.20 9.01 -17.68
C LYS A 22 -15.60 8.38 -16.35
N LEU A 23 -16.89 8.07 -16.15
CA LEU A 23 -17.37 7.41 -14.95
C LEU A 23 -16.76 6.01 -14.78
N CYS A 24 -16.69 5.22 -15.87
CA CYS A 24 -16.03 3.91 -15.82
C CYS A 24 -14.53 4.01 -15.50
N GLU A 25 -13.83 5.05 -15.96
CA GLU A 25 -12.43 5.28 -15.58
C GLU A 25 -12.28 5.61 -14.10
N VAL A 26 -13.14 6.47 -13.55
CA VAL A 26 -13.16 6.79 -12.13
C VAL A 26 -13.48 5.55 -11.29
N GLU A 27 -14.46 4.75 -11.69
CA GLU A 27 -14.78 3.48 -11.02
C GLU A 27 -13.58 2.53 -10.99
N LYS A 28 -12.85 2.37 -12.11
CA LYS A 28 -11.63 1.55 -12.15
C LYS A 28 -10.56 2.03 -11.17
N LEU A 29 -10.39 3.35 -11.04
CA LEU A 29 -9.46 3.95 -10.08
C LEU A 29 -9.87 3.73 -8.62
N LEU A 30 -11.17 3.64 -8.34
CA LEU A 30 -11.70 3.40 -6.99
C LEU A 30 -11.70 1.91 -6.61
N ILE A 31 -11.85 1.01 -7.58
CA ILE A 31 -11.80 -0.45 -7.37
C ILE A 31 -10.38 -0.91 -7.03
N THR A 32 -9.35 -0.15 -7.43
CA THR A 32 -7.99 -0.37 -6.96
C THR A 32 -7.75 0.44 -5.69
N PRO A 33 -7.63 -0.17 -4.50
CA PRO A 33 -7.26 0.59 -3.31
C PRO A 33 -5.81 1.07 -3.48
N LYS A 34 -5.63 2.29 -3.99
CA LYS A 34 -4.36 3.01 -3.96
C LYS A 34 -4.10 3.61 -2.57
N VAL A 35 -4.45 2.85 -1.54
CA VAL A 35 -3.89 3.02 -0.21
C VAL A 35 -2.93 1.87 -0.07
N GLU A 36 -1.73 2.05 -0.63
CA GLU A 36 -0.61 1.27 -0.11
C GLU A 36 -0.51 1.66 1.36
N LYS A 37 -1.12 0.84 2.22
CA LYS A 37 -0.93 0.93 3.66
C LYS A 37 0.58 0.76 3.85
N GLY A 38 1.27 1.88 3.97
CA GLY A 38 2.74 1.91 3.98
C GLY A 38 3.30 1.12 5.15
N LEU A 39 2.51 1.00 6.22
CA LEU A 39 2.85 0.23 7.41
C LEU A 39 1.96 -1.00 7.54
N TRP A 40 2.60 -2.15 7.67
CA TRP A 40 1.99 -3.46 7.87
C TRP A 40 2.27 -3.97 9.27
N THR A 41 1.26 -4.56 9.90
CA THR A 41 1.42 -5.40 11.07
C THR A 41 1.95 -6.78 10.66
N ILE A 42 2.37 -7.57 11.65
CA ILE A 42 2.74 -8.98 11.44
C ILE A 42 1.57 -9.78 10.84
N GLN A 43 0.33 -9.45 11.19
CA GLN A 43 -0.85 -10.10 10.63
C GLN A 43 -1.02 -9.76 9.15
N ASP A 44 -0.86 -8.48 8.76
CA ASP A 44 -0.93 -8.08 7.35
C ASP A 44 0.14 -8.81 6.50
N ILE A 45 1.34 -9.00 7.05
CA ILE A 45 2.42 -9.77 6.39
C ILE A 45 2.02 -11.24 6.22
N ALA A 46 1.43 -11.83 7.26
CA ALA A 46 0.98 -13.21 7.24
C ALA A 46 -0.13 -13.44 6.21
N ASP A 47 -1.13 -12.54 6.18
CA ASP A 47 -2.23 -12.58 5.22
C ASP A 47 -1.73 -12.40 3.79
N TYR A 48 -0.76 -11.50 3.56
CA TYR A 48 -0.17 -11.27 2.24
C TYR A 48 0.57 -12.51 1.70
N MET A 49 1.28 -13.23 2.56
CA MET A 49 2.06 -14.40 2.16
C MET A 49 1.29 -15.73 2.25
N GLY A 50 0.07 -15.73 2.79
CA GLY A 50 -0.71 -16.94 3.05
C GLY A 50 -0.11 -17.81 4.16
N PHE A 51 0.55 -17.20 5.15
CA PHE A 51 1.11 -17.89 6.31
C PHE A 51 0.32 -17.62 7.59
N SER A 52 0.56 -18.41 8.63
CA SER A 52 0.04 -18.11 9.96
C SER A 52 0.90 -17.06 10.65
N TYR A 53 0.27 -16.25 11.52
CA TYR A 53 0.95 -15.26 12.35
C TYR A 53 2.17 -15.84 13.08
N GLY A 54 1.98 -17.01 13.72
CA GLY A 54 3.04 -17.65 14.50
C GLY A 54 4.23 -18.08 13.64
N HIS A 55 4.00 -18.48 12.38
CA HIS A 55 5.08 -18.81 11.45
C HIS A 55 5.89 -17.57 11.09
N VAL A 56 5.22 -16.46 10.74
CA VAL A 56 5.88 -15.18 10.42
C VAL A 56 6.68 -14.66 11.61
N PHE A 57 6.08 -14.66 12.80
CA PHE A 57 6.72 -14.18 14.03
C PHE A 57 7.98 -14.98 14.40
N LYS A 58 7.93 -16.32 14.27
CA LYS A 58 9.02 -17.19 14.73
C LYS A 58 10.11 -17.44 13.68
N ASN A 59 9.76 -17.47 12.40
CA ASN A 59 10.69 -17.93 11.35
C ASN A 59 11.07 -16.86 10.34
N ILE A 60 10.23 -15.83 10.14
CA ILE A 60 10.48 -14.80 9.13
C ILE A 60 11.07 -13.54 9.76
N ILE A 61 10.39 -12.97 10.76
CA ILE A 61 10.82 -11.72 11.41
C ILE A 61 12.21 -11.82 12.05
N PRO A 62 12.63 -12.95 12.65
CA PRO A 62 13.97 -13.06 13.22
C PRO A 62 15.09 -13.16 12.18
N ASP A 63 14.79 -13.29 10.88
CA ASP A 63 15.82 -13.31 9.84
C ASP A 63 16.55 -11.95 9.82
N PRO A 64 17.89 -11.91 9.96
CA PRO A 64 18.66 -10.66 9.96
C PRO A 64 18.52 -9.83 8.68
N ARG A 65 18.09 -10.45 7.57
CA ARG A 65 17.86 -9.80 6.28
C ARG A 65 16.44 -9.31 6.12
N PHE A 66 15.53 -9.68 7.02
CA PHE A 66 14.16 -9.19 7.01
C PHE A 66 14.16 -7.69 7.39
N PRO A 67 13.26 -6.88 6.79
CA PRO A 67 13.18 -5.46 7.11
C PRO A 67 12.98 -5.19 8.61
N ALA A 68 13.66 -4.18 9.12
CA ALA A 68 13.51 -3.76 10.50
C ALA A 68 12.11 -3.16 10.73
N PRO A 69 11.51 -3.37 11.91
CA PRO A 69 10.27 -2.68 12.25
C PRO A 69 10.52 -1.18 12.39
N VAL A 70 9.53 -0.38 11.99
CA VAL A 70 9.52 1.06 12.19
C VAL A 70 9.43 1.36 13.67
N ASP A 71 10.38 2.14 14.17
CA ASP A 71 10.39 2.59 15.55
C ASP A 71 9.38 3.73 15.70
N ILE A 72 8.29 3.44 16.41
CA ILE A 72 7.22 4.39 16.69
C ILE A 72 7.11 4.48 18.20
N GLU A 73 7.56 5.61 18.73
CA GLU A 73 7.43 5.88 20.16
C GLU A 73 5.96 5.86 20.54
N SER A 74 5.63 4.99 21.49
CA SER A 74 4.28 4.95 22.03
C SER A 74 4.10 6.10 23.01
N ARG A 75 3.11 6.97 22.76
CA ARG A 75 2.74 8.09 23.65
C ARG A 75 2.32 7.61 25.05
N THR A 76 1.84 6.37 25.14
CA THR A 76 1.48 5.69 26.39
C THR A 76 2.57 4.65 26.65
N ASN A 77 3.03 4.44 27.89
CA ASN A 77 4.07 3.45 28.28
C ASN A 77 3.74 1.96 27.98
N LYS A 78 2.99 1.66 26.92
CA LYS A 78 2.73 0.33 26.39
C LYS A 78 3.77 0.02 25.33
N ASP A 79 4.10 -1.26 25.20
CA ASP A 79 5.02 -1.74 24.19
C ASP A 79 4.56 -1.31 22.79
N PRO A 80 5.45 -0.67 22.00
CA PRO A 80 5.10 -0.21 20.67
C PRO A 80 4.80 -1.42 19.77
N LYS A 81 3.74 -1.30 18.96
CA LYS A 81 3.40 -2.33 17.98
C LYS A 81 4.49 -2.38 16.90
N LYS A 82 4.99 -3.58 16.59
CA LYS A 82 5.90 -3.80 15.47
C LYS A 82 5.15 -3.58 14.16
N LEU A 83 5.47 -2.48 13.47
CA LEU A 83 4.99 -2.16 12.13
C LEU A 83 6.15 -2.22 11.15
N PHE A 84 5.88 -2.59 9.91
CA PHE A 84 6.89 -2.80 8.88
C PHE A 84 6.51 -2.05 7.60
N VAL A 85 7.51 -1.53 6.89
CA VAL A 85 7.26 -0.88 5.59
C VAL A 85 6.86 -1.93 4.57
N SER A 86 5.65 -1.81 4.01
CA SER A 86 5.06 -2.85 3.15
C SER A 86 5.88 -3.10 1.88
N GLU A 87 6.45 -2.05 1.28
CA GLU A 87 7.32 -2.16 0.10
C GLU A 87 8.59 -2.96 0.38
N GLU A 88 9.24 -2.74 1.53
CA GLU A 88 10.45 -3.46 1.92
C GLU A 88 10.17 -4.94 2.16
N VAL A 89 9.03 -5.24 2.80
CA VAL A 89 8.58 -6.62 3.02
C VAL A 89 8.32 -7.32 1.69
N LYS A 90 7.58 -6.68 0.77
CA LYS A 90 7.33 -7.21 -0.58
C LYS A 90 8.65 -7.43 -1.34
N ALA A 91 9.59 -6.50 -1.25
CA ALA A 91 10.91 -6.60 -1.88
C ALA A 91 11.72 -7.77 -1.29
N PHE A 92 11.70 -7.95 0.03
CA PHE A 92 12.35 -9.09 0.70
C PHE A 92 11.85 -10.42 0.13
N PHE A 93 10.52 -10.63 0.10
CA PHE A 93 9.97 -11.88 -0.41
C PHE A 93 10.22 -12.06 -1.90
N THR A 94 10.17 -11.00 -2.69
CA THR A 94 10.47 -11.08 -4.13
C THR A 94 11.91 -11.52 -4.39
N ARG A 95 12.88 -11.02 -3.60
CA ARG A 95 14.30 -11.42 -3.69
C ARG A 95 14.54 -12.86 -3.21
N HIS A 96 13.77 -13.33 -2.23
CA HIS A 96 13.95 -14.65 -1.62
C HIS A 96 13.03 -15.74 -2.20
N LYS A 97 12.18 -15.43 -3.18
CA LYS A 97 11.52 -16.44 -4.01
C LYS A 97 12.62 -17.23 -4.73
N ARG A 98 12.95 -18.41 -4.20
CA ARG A 98 13.87 -19.34 -4.85
C ARG A 98 13.39 -19.54 -6.29
N LYS A 99 14.26 -19.27 -7.27
CA LYS A 99 14.06 -19.79 -8.62
C LYS A 99 13.94 -21.31 -8.47
N LYS A 100 12.75 -21.84 -8.71
CA LYS A 100 12.63 -23.27 -9.00
C LYS A 100 13.40 -23.44 -10.30
N TYR A 101 14.59 -24.04 -10.23
CA TYR A 101 15.26 -24.54 -11.41
C TYR A 101 14.35 -25.66 -11.94
N THR A 102 13.67 -25.37 -13.04
CA THR A 102 12.99 -26.35 -13.87
C THR A 102 13.98 -26.88 -14.88
#